data_AF-R6TKI7-F1
#
_entry.id   AF-R6TKI7-F1
#
_cell.length_a   1.000
_cell.length_b   1.000
_cell.length_c   1.000
_cell.angle_alpha   90.00
_cell.angle_beta   90.00
_cell.angle_gamma   90.00
#
_symmetry.space_group_name_H-M   'P 1'
#
loop_
_entity.id
_entity.type
_entity.pdbx_description
1 polymer ?
#
loop_
_entity_poly.entity_id
_entity_poly.type
_entity_poly.pdbx_seq_one_letter_code
_entity_poly.pdbx_strand_id
1 'polypeptide(L)'
;MLIPRSSYPRDLHCPQEIARLPELACRGGSRIVDPRGHYVVEPVWDREAILTADLDLSLVPASRMEFDPCGHYARPDVLELTVHE
;
A
#
# COMPACT_ATOMS: atom_id res chain seq x y z
N MET A 1 3.43 -4.19 7.27
CA MET A 1 3.20 -4.92 8.54
C MET A 1 4.05 -6.18 8.55
N LEU A 2 4.91 -6.35 9.55
CA LEU A 2 5.71 -7.56 9.76
C LEU A 2 5.02 -8.39 10.84
N ILE A 3 4.68 -9.66 10.54
CA ILE A 3 4.03 -10.56 11.50
C ILE A 3 4.75 -11.89 11.47
N PRO A 4 5.57 -12.20 12.50
CA PRO A 4 6.06 -13.55 12.67
C PRO A 4 4.95 -14.47 13.16
N ARG A 5 5.02 -15.75 12.79
CA ARG A 5 4.09 -16.80 13.25
C ARG A 5 4.03 -16.89 14.78
N SER A 6 5.09 -16.53 15.47
CA SER A 6 5.16 -16.50 16.94
C SER A 6 4.29 -15.40 17.57
N SER A 7 3.84 -14.41 16.80
CA SER A 7 2.96 -13.35 17.30
C SER A 7 1.51 -13.79 17.53
N TYR A 8 1.11 -14.95 17.00
CA TYR A 8 -0.25 -15.46 17.20
C TYR A 8 -0.43 -16.02 18.63
N PRO A 9 -1.53 -15.67 19.32
CA PRO A 9 -1.90 -16.28 20.60
C PRO A 9 -1.92 -17.81 20.56
N ARG A 10 -1.49 -18.45 21.65
CA ARG A 10 -1.40 -19.91 21.73
C ARG A 10 -2.75 -20.60 21.95
N ASP A 11 -3.74 -19.86 22.41
CA ASP A 11 -5.10 -20.30 22.74
C ASP A 11 -6.10 -20.11 21.58
N LEU A 12 -5.61 -19.75 20.39
CA LEU A 12 -6.41 -19.73 19.17
C LEU A 12 -6.98 -21.12 18.87
N HIS A 13 -8.26 -21.17 18.51
CA HIS A 13 -9.03 -22.39 18.25
C HIS A 13 -8.42 -23.28 17.13
N CYS A 14 -7.56 -22.74 16.26
CA CYS A 14 -6.99 -23.42 15.09
C CYS A 14 -5.44 -23.49 15.10
N PRO A 15 -4.81 -24.17 16.07
CA PRO A 15 -3.34 -24.21 16.18
C PRO A 15 -2.66 -24.90 15.00
N GLN A 16 -3.33 -25.85 14.34
CA GLN A 16 -2.80 -26.56 13.18
C GLN A 16 -2.67 -25.64 11.96
N GLU A 17 -3.58 -24.69 11.78
CA GLU A 17 -3.50 -23.72 10.69
C GLU A 17 -2.36 -22.73 10.91
N ILE A 18 -2.14 -22.30 12.16
CA ILE A 18 -0.99 -21.47 12.52
C ILE A 18 0.32 -22.22 12.26
N ALA A 19 0.40 -23.51 12.58
CA ALA A 19 1.59 -24.33 12.35
C ALA A 19 1.97 -24.47 10.86
N ARG A 20 1.00 -24.32 9.94
CA ARG A 20 1.23 -24.35 8.48
C ARG A 20 1.71 -23.00 7.92
N LEU A 21 1.62 -21.92 8.68
CA LEU A 21 2.08 -20.61 8.23
C LEU A 21 3.61 -20.60 8.03
N PRO A 22 4.11 -19.82 7.07
CA PRO A 22 5.53 -19.47 7.01
C PRO A 22 6.00 -18.81 8.32
N GLU A 23 7.31 -18.77 8.54
CA GLU A 23 7.90 -18.09 9.71
C GLU A 23 7.44 -16.63 9.83
N LEU A 24 7.40 -15.93 8.69
CA LEU A 24 6.78 -14.62 8.55
C LEU A 24 5.43 -14.77 7.84
N ALA A 25 4.35 -14.74 8.59
CA ALA A 25 2.98 -14.74 8.06
C ALA A 25 2.70 -13.46 7.24
N CYS A 26 3.32 -12.34 7.61
CA CYS A 26 3.35 -11.11 6.82
C CYS A 26 4.78 -10.57 6.79
N ARG A 27 5.29 -10.29 5.60
CA ARG A 27 6.71 -9.96 5.37
C ARG A 27 7.04 -8.47 5.38
N GLY A 28 6.09 -7.59 5.67
CA GLY A 28 6.29 -6.15 5.55
C GLY A 28 6.05 -5.64 4.13
N GLY A 29 6.99 -4.86 3.60
CA GLY A 29 6.92 -4.27 2.27
C GLY A 29 6.50 -2.82 2.23
N SER A 30 6.49 -2.10 3.36
CA SER A 30 6.24 -0.65 3.38
C SER A 30 7.23 0.06 2.45
N ARG A 31 6.76 1.10 1.75
CA ARG A 31 7.51 1.88 0.74
C ARG A 31 6.90 3.26 0.57
N ILE A 32 7.61 4.17 -0.08
CA ILE A 32 7.11 5.50 -0.44
C ILE A 32 7.23 5.64 -1.96
N VAL A 33 6.13 5.99 -2.63
CA VAL A 33 6.06 6.18 -4.08
C VAL A 33 5.65 7.61 -4.42
N ASP A 34 6.25 8.16 -5.47
CA ASP A 34 5.88 9.48 -5.99
C ASP A 34 4.58 9.39 -6.83
N PRO A 35 3.97 10.54 -7.20
CA PRO A 35 2.76 10.56 -8.02
C PRO A 35 2.92 10.02 -9.44
N ARG A 36 4.16 9.79 -9.90
CA ARG A 36 4.49 9.22 -11.20
C ARG A 36 4.69 7.70 -11.13
N GLY A 37 4.61 7.12 -9.94
CA GLY A 37 4.76 5.69 -9.69
C GLY A 37 6.19 5.22 -9.41
N HIS A 38 7.16 6.13 -9.23
CA HIS A 38 8.53 5.77 -8.89
C HIS A 38 8.70 5.56 -7.38
N TYR A 39 9.62 4.66 -6.98
CA TYR A 39 10.00 4.52 -5.57
C TYR A 39 10.86 5.69 -5.12
N VAL A 40 10.37 6.42 -4.13
CA VAL A 40 11.17 7.39 -3.34
C VAL A 40 11.92 6.64 -2.23
N VAL A 41 11.26 5.63 -1.64
CA VAL A 41 11.87 4.68 -0.73
C VAL A 41 11.48 3.27 -1.19
N GLU A 42 12.48 2.46 -1.49
CA GLU A 42 12.33 1.06 -1.87
C GLU A 42 11.56 0.25 -0.82
N PRO A 43 10.83 -0.81 -1.21
CA PRO A 43 10.12 -1.66 -0.28
C PRO A 43 11.06 -2.36 0.69
N VAL A 44 10.75 -2.27 1.98
CA VAL A 44 11.47 -2.96 3.04
C VAL A 44 10.77 -4.26 3.43
N TRP A 45 11.42 -5.39 3.16
CA TRP A 45 10.94 -6.73 3.46
C TRP A 45 11.67 -7.35 4.65
N ASP A 46 10.98 -8.25 5.35
CA ASP A 46 11.50 -9.16 6.36
C ASP A 46 12.17 -8.50 7.58
N ARG A 47 12.01 -7.18 7.73
CA ARG A 47 12.53 -6.40 8.87
C ARG A 47 11.63 -5.24 9.21
N GLU A 48 11.71 -4.82 10.46
CA GLU A 48 11.10 -3.58 10.93
C GLU A 48 11.96 -2.38 10.52
N ALA A 49 11.29 -1.29 10.12
CA ALA A 49 11.95 -0.05 9.75
C ALA A 49 10.98 1.13 9.87
N ILE A 50 11.54 2.30 10.18
CA ILE A 50 10.88 3.59 10.00
C ILE A 50 11.32 4.13 8.65
N LEU A 51 10.37 4.44 7.78
CA LEU A 51 10.65 5.00 6.45
C LEU A 51 10.33 6.49 6.46
N THR A 52 11.28 7.29 6.00
CA THR A 52 11.17 8.76 5.91
C THR A 52 11.66 9.22 4.55
N ALA A 53 11.00 10.22 3.97
CA ALA A 53 11.42 10.87 2.74
C ALA A 53 10.94 12.32 2.71
N ASP A 54 11.71 13.18 2.06
CA ASP A 54 11.27 14.51 1.67
C ASP A 54 10.51 14.42 0.35
N LEU A 55 9.35 15.06 0.29
CA LEU A 55 8.45 14.99 -0.87
C LEU A 55 8.32 16.36 -1.52
N ASP A 56 8.56 16.42 -2.82
CA ASP A 56 8.23 17.59 -3.63
C ASP A 56 6.75 17.57 -4.02
N LEU A 57 5.97 18.42 -3.36
CA LEU A 57 4.54 18.54 -3.58
C LEU A 57 4.18 19.16 -4.94
N SER A 58 5.13 19.81 -5.63
CA SER A 58 4.90 20.35 -6.98
C SER A 58 4.71 19.24 -8.03
N LEU A 59 5.15 18.01 -7.72
CA LEU A 59 4.96 16.85 -8.59
C LEU A 59 3.49 16.40 -8.70
N VAL A 60 2.65 16.74 -7.71
CA VAL A 60 1.23 16.38 -7.72
C VAL A 60 0.48 17.06 -8.87
N PRO A 61 0.47 18.40 -8.99
CA PRO A 61 -0.17 19.06 -10.12
C PRO A 61 0.53 18.75 -11.46
N ALA A 62 1.85 18.57 -11.47
CA ALA A 62 2.58 18.18 -12.68
C ALA A 62 2.12 16.81 -13.22
N SER A 63 2.02 15.81 -12.34
CA SER A 63 1.57 14.46 -12.73
C SER A 63 0.10 14.46 -13.15
N ARG A 64 -0.73 15.29 -12.51
CA ARG A 64 -2.14 15.48 -12.90
C ARG A 64 -2.28 16.15 -14.27
N MET A 65 -1.38 17.06 -14.62
CA MET A 65 -1.33 17.65 -15.97
C MET A 65 -1.01 16.60 -17.05
N GLU A 66 -0.19 15.59 -16.72
CA GLU A 66 0.05 14.44 -17.60
C GLU A 66 -1.18 13.51 -17.68
N PHE A 67 -1.83 13.25 -16.53
CA PHE A 67 -3.00 12.37 -16.46
C PHE A 67 -3.98 12.75 -15.33
N ASP A 68 -5.19 13.20 -15.70
CA ASP A 68 -6.28 13.55 -14.79
C ASP A 68 -7.53 12.71 -15.09
N PRO A 69 -7.66 11.53 -14.46
CA PRO A 69 -8.74 10.57 -14.73
C PRO A 69 -10.10 11.03 -14.23
N CYS A 70 -10.15 11.92 -13.23
CA CYS A 70 -11.40 12.47 -12.70
C CYS A 70 -11.75 13.86 -13.29
N GLY A 71 -10.91 14.39 -14.19
CA GLY A 71 -11.11 15.66 -14.87
C GLY A 71 -11.28 15.47 -16.37
N HIS A 72 -10.33 15.96 -17.17
CA HIS A 72 -10.45 15.97 -18.63
C HIS A 72 -10.57 14.58 -19.29
N TYR A 73 -10.11 13.51 -18.64
CA TYR A 73 -10.27 12.14 -19.14
C TYR A 73 -11.50 11.42 -18.56
N ALA A 74 -12.30 12.06 -17.69
CA ALA A 74 -13.36 11.39 -16.95
C ALA A 74 -14.53 10.90 -17.82
N ARG A 75 -14.72 11.45 -19.03
CA ARG A 75 -15.84 11.11 -19.95
C ARG A 75 -17.16 10.89 -19.19
N PRO A 76 -17.69 11.92 -18.51
CA PRO A 76 -18.93 11.81 -17.73
C PRO A 76 -20.15 11.44 -18.59
N ASP A 77 -20.05 11.60 -19.92
CA ASP A 77 -21.04 11.12 -20.88
C ASP A 77 -21.06 9.59 -21.05
N VAL A 78 -20.02 8.88 -20.57
CA VAL A 78 -19.89 7.41 -20.65
C VAL A 78 -20.09 6.75 -19.29
N LEU A 79 -19.45 7.29 -18.24
CA LEU A 79 -19.48 6.71 -16.90
C LEU A 79 -19.65 7.80 -15.85
N GLU A 80 -20.63 7.59 -14.98
CA GLU A 80 -20.86 8.39 -13.77
C GLU A 80 -20.93 7.46 -12.55
N LEU A 81 -20.27 7.84 -11.45
CA LEU A 81 -20.33 7.12 -10.18
C LEU A 81 -21.11 7.94 -9.14
N THR A 82 -22.28 7.43 -8.75
CA THR A 82 -23.10 8.02 -7.68
C THR A 82 -22.96 7.19 -6.40
N VAL A 83 -22.64 7.85 -5.29
CA VAL A 83 -22.53 7.22 -3.96
C VAL A 83 -23.77 7.57 -3.15
N HIS A 84 -24.44 6.56 -2.59
CA HIS A 84 -25.57 6.74 -1.68
C HIS A 84 -25.11 6.47 -0.25
N GLU A 85 -25.45 7.38 0.68
CA GLU A 85 -25.24 7.23 2.12
C GLU A 85 -26.35 6.39 2.78
#